data_AF-A0A9E2RMB2-F1
#
_entry.id   AF-A0A9E2RMB2-F1
#
_cell.length_a   1.000
_cell.length_b   1.000
_cell.length_c   1.000
_cell.angle_alpha   90.00
_cell.angle_beta   90.00
_cell.angle_gamma   90.00
#
_symmetry.space_group_name_H-M   'P 1'
#
loop_
_entity.id
_entity.type
_entity.pdbx_description
1 polymer ?
#
loop_
_entity_poly.entity_id
_entity_poly.type
_entity_poly.pdbx_seq_one_letter_code
_entity_poly.pdbx_strand_id
1 'polypeptide(L)'
;MLQRNGWWLILVLILPVAISGCDTSRQASKPSLTDNDRFMDMWGVYTHCSQSEDLDAMGVDAQRLSLAVDVMDPAADPIPPESEEPAPMGATVRLSADPAAMAAACALRAGQVAQGMGRLYFAREMFQMIVTNYPQPRYRYYAAQAREGLARLDAARSGWFQQQTAT
;
A
#
# COMPACT_ATOMS: atom_id res chain seq x y z
N MET A 1 -72.73 3.72 -24.74
CA MET A 1 -71.95 2.46 -24.77
C MET A 1 -70.51 2.78 -25.14
N LEU A 2 -69.60 3.07 -24.20
CA LEU A 2 -68.16 3.13 -24.52
C LEU A 2 -67.28 3.01 -23.24
N GLN A 3 -67.71 2.20 -22.26
CA GLN A 3 -66.95 1.92 -21.02
C GLN A 3 -66.59 0.43 -20.87
N ARG A 4 -66.25 -0.24 -21.99
CA ARG A 4 -65.89 -1.67 -21.97
C ARG A 4 -64.49 -2.01 -22.50
N ASN A 5 -63.78 -1.05 -23.11
CA ASN A 5 -62.48 -1.29 -23.73
C ASN A 5 -61.28 -0.63 -23.02
N GLY A 6 -61.51 0.17 -21.97
CA GLY A 6 -60.41 0.84 -21.25
C GLY A 6 -59.67 -0.06 -20.26
N TRP A 7 -60.33 -1.10 -19.74
CA TRP A 7 -59.74 -1.96 -18.71
C TRP A 7 -58.73 -2.98 -19.28
N TRP A 8 -58.93 -3.39 -20.53
CA TRP A 8 -57.98 -4.23 -21.27
C TRP A 8 -56.67 -3.50 -21.61
N LEU A 9 -56.74 -2.19 -21.88
CA LEU A 9 -55.54 -1.39 -22.18
C LEU A 9 -54.66 -1.18 -20.93
N ILE A 10 -55.25 -1.11 -19.74
CA ILE A 10 -54.49 -1.02 -18.48
C ILE A 10 -53.77 -2.35 -18.18
N LEU A 11 -54.41 -3.49 -18.49
CA LEU A 11 -53.85 -4.82 -18.23
C LEU A 11 -52.70 -5.17 -19.19
N VAL A 12 -52.74 -4.67 -20.44
CA VAL A 12 -51.66 -4.85 -21.43
C VAL A 12 -50.46 -3.91 -21.16
N LEU A 13 -50.67 -2.77 -20.49
CA LEU A 13 -49.58 -1.83 -20.19
C LEU A 13 -48.73 -2.25 -18.96
N ILE A 14 -49.22 -3.19 -18.14
CA ILE A 14 -48.51 -3.67 -16.93
C ILE A 14 -47.54 -4.82 -17.25
N LEU A 15 -47.53 -5.33 -18.49
CA LEU A 15 -46.64 -6.41 -18.90
C LEU A 15 -45.97 -6.07 -20.24
N PRO A 16 -44.77 -5.47 -20.16
CA PRO A 16 -43.64 -6.27 -20.58
C PRO A 16 -42.60 -6.33 -19.47
N VAL A 17 -42.43 -7.55 -18.99
CA VAL A 17 -41.15 -8.23 -18.85
C VAL A 17 -40.07 -7.37 -18.20
N ALA A 18 -39.88 -7.64 -16.91
CA ALA A 18 -38.58 -7.58 -16.27
C ALA A 18 -37.53 -8.12 -17.25
N ILE A 19 -36.83 -7.21 -17.92
CA ILE A 19 -35.56 -7.52 -18.55
C ILE A 19 -34.65 -7.75 -17.35
N SER A 20 -34.58 -9.00 -16.91
CA SER A 20 -33.51 -9.51 -16.08
C SER A 20 -32.21 -9.36 -16.86
N GLY A 21 -31.67 -8.14 -16.85
CA GLY A 21 -30.26 -7.92 -17.02
C GLY A 21 -29.55 -8.52 -15.81
N CYS A 22 -29.37 -9.84 -15.81
CA CYS A 22 -28.22 -10.42 -15.11
C CYS A 22 -26.99 -10.04 -15.94
N ASP A 23 -26.56 -8.79 -15.84
CA ASP A 23 -25.16 -8.49 -16.05
C ASP A 23 -24.44 -9.00 -14.79
N THR A 24 -24.39 -10.32 -14.65
CA THR A 24 -23.49 -11.00 -13.73
C THR A 24 -22.10 -11.05 -14.36
N SER A 25 -21.67 -9.92 -14.93
CA SER A 25 -20.26 -9.61 -14.93
C SER A 25 -19.90 -9.29 -13.47
N ARG A 26 -19.76 -10.35 -12.66
CA ARG A 26 -18.84 -10.32 -11.53
C ARG A 26 -17.46 -10.12 -12.15
N GLN A 27 -17.18 -8.88 -12.57
CA GLN A 27 -15.82 -8.39 -12.48
C GLN A 27 -15.49 -8.61 -11.01
N ALA A 28 -14.68 -9.62 -10.74
CA ALA A 28 -14.01 -9.74 -9.47
C ALA A 28 -13.25 -8.42 -9.34
N SER A 29 -13.87 -7.45 -8.65
CA SER A 29 -13.29 -6.14 -8.43
C SER A 29 -11.97 -6.42 -7.74
N LYS A 30 -10.88 -6.34 -8.52
CA LYS A 30 -9.56 -6.49 -7.96
C LYS A 30 -9.48 -5.49 -6.82
N PRO A 31 -9.07 -5.92 -5.61
CA PRO A 31 -9.00 -5.05 -4.46
C PRO A 31 -8.19 -3.79 -4.82
N SER A 32 -8.85 -2.65 -5.05
CA SER A 32 -8.22 -1.42 -5.47
C SER A 32 -8.15 -0.44 -4.30
N LEU A 33 -7.08 0.33 -4.23
CA LEU A 33 -6.91 1.40 -3.23
C LEU A 33 -7.66 2.69 -3.60
N THR A 34 -8.40 2.70 -4.73
CA THR A 34 -9.48 3.67 -4.97
C THR A 34 -10.66 3.51 -4.02
N ASP A 35 -10.78 2.35 -3.36
CA ASP A 35 -11.80 2.18 -2.34
C ASP A 35 -11.43 3.03 -1.11
N ASN A 36 -12.26 4.02 -0.83
CA ASN A 36 -12.05 4.98 0.24
C ASN A 36 -11.83 4.28 1.59
N ASP A 37 -12.53 3.18 1.85
CA ASP A 37 -12.40 2.45 3.11
C ASP A 37 -11.02 1.83 3.27
N ARG A 38 -10.44 1.29 2.18
CA ARG A 38 -9.10 0.69 2.19
C ARG A 38 -8.00 1.75 2.27
N PHE A 39 -8.20 2.89 1.60
CA PHE A 39 -7.30 4.03 1.75
C PHE A 39 -7.32 4.57 3.18
N MET A 40 -8.50 4.72 3.78
CA MET A 40 -8.65 5.23 5.15
C MET A 40 -8.10 4.26 6.20
N ASP A 41 -8.23 2.95 6.01
CA ASP A 41 -7.58 1.94 6.85
C ASP A 41 -6.05 2.08 6.82
N MET A 42 -5.46 2.12 5.62
CA MET A 42 -4.03 2.33 5.43
C MET A 42 -3.55 3.68 5.99
N TRP A 43 -4.35 4.73 5.81
CA TRP A 43 -4.09 6.04 6.42
C TRP A 43 -4.10 5.97 7.95
N GLY A 44 -5.02 5.20 8.53
CA GLY A 44 -5.06 4.90 9.96
C GLY A 44 -3.79 4.21 10.45
N VAL A 45 -3.34 3.16 9.75
CA VAL A 45 -2.09 2.44 10.07
C VAL A 45 -0.88 3.37 10.01
N TYR A 46 -0.76 4.18 8.96
CA TYR A 46 0.31 5.17 8.86
C TYR A 46 0.25 6.21 9.99
N THR A 47 -0.94 6.74 10.28
CA THR A 47 -1.15 7.77 11.30
C THR A 47 -0.82 7.24 12.69
N HIS A 48 -1.13 5.98 12.96
CA HIS A 48 -0.75 5.29 14.19
C HIS A 48 0.78 5.14 14.26
N CYS A 49 1.42 4.62 13.21
CA CYS A 49 2.86 4.50 13.14
C CYS A 49 3.59 5.86 13.25
N SER A 50 3.01 6.95 12.75
CA SER A 50 3.59 8.30 12.81
C SER A 50 3.46 8.97 14.18
N GLN A 51 2.68 8.39 15.09
CA GLN A 51 2.48 8.91 16.45
C GLN A 51 3.02 7.96 17.53
N SER A 52 3.15 6.67 17.24
CA SER A 52 3.63 5.66 18.19
C SER A 52 5.11 5.83 18.56
N GLU A 53 5.48 5.36 19.75
CA GLU A 53 6.87 5.10 20.15
C GLU A 53 7.08 3.62 20.54
N ASP A 54 6.01 2.81 20.46
CA ASP A 54 6.07 1.36 20.67
C ASP A 54 6.65 0.69 19.42
N LEU A 55 7.88 0.20 19.54
CA LEU A 55 8.61 -0.41 18.43
C LEU A 55 7.88 -1.64 17.86
N ASP A 56 7.24 -2.45 18.70
CA ASP A 56 6.55 -3.65 18.23
C ASP A 56 5.34 -3.23 17.38
N ALA A 57 4.60 -2.23 17.84
CA ALA A 57 3.48 -1.69 17.08
C ALA A 57 3.93 -1.02 15.78
N MET A 58 5.00 -0.22 15.81
CA MET A 58 5.55 0.44 14.63
C MET A 58 6.06 -0.57 13.59
N GLY A 59 6.67 -1.68 14.01
CA GLY A 59 7.12 -2.75 13.13
C GLY A 59 5.96 -3.44 12.42
N VAL A 60 4.89 -3.74 13.17
CA VAL A 60 3.66 -4.31 12.61
C VAL A 60 3.02 -3.36 11.59
N ASP A 61 2.94 -2.07 11.91
CA ASP A 61 2.38 -1.07 10.99
C ASP A 61 3.21 -0.95 9.71
N ALA A 62 4.54 -0.87 9.83
CA ALA A 62 5.45 -0.79 8.68
C ALA A 62 5.28 -2.00 7.75
N GLN A 63 5.17 -3.20 8.33
CA GLN A 63 4.98 -4.42 7.55
C GLN A 63 3.61 -4.47 6.87
N ARG A 64 2.53 -4.09 7.59
CA ARG A 64 1.18 -4.00 7.01
C ARG A 64 1.13 -3.04 5.83
N LEU A 65 1.75 -1.87 5.97
CA LEU A 65 1.84 -0.88 4.89
C LEU A 65 2.66 -1.42 3.70
N SER A 66 3.79 -2.11 3.95
CA SER A 66 4.60 -2.71 2.88
C SER A 66 3.83 -3.78 2.09
N LEU A 67 3.10 -4.65 2.79
CA LEU A 67 2.29 -5.70 2.15
C LEU A 67 1.14 -5.11 1.33
N ALA A 68 0.55 -4.00 1.78
CA ALA A 68 -0.49 -3.31 1.03
C ALA A 68 0.05 -2.77 -0.31
N VAL A 69 1.32 -2.35 -0.36
CA VAL A 69 1.99 -1.82 -1.55
C VAL A 69 2.31 -2.93 -2.55
N ASP A 70 2.82 -4.08 -2.11
CA ASP A 70 3.15 -5.20 -3.00
C ASP A 70 1.93 -5.70 -3.79
N VAL A 71 0.74 -5.66 -3.18
CA VAL A 71 -0.52 -6.04 -3.83
C VAL A 71 -0.94 -5.04 -4.93
N MET A 72 -0.38 -3.83 -4.94
CA MET A 72 -0.74 -2.76 -5.89
C MET A 72 0.15 -2.64 -7.11
N ASP A 73 1.30 -3.31 -7.16
CA ASP A 73 2.22 -3.24 -8.29
C ASP A 73 2.09 -4.50 -9.17
N PRO A 74 1.08 -4.59 -10.07
CA PRO A 74 0.97 -5.70 -11.01
C PRO A 74 2.05 -5.64 -12.10
N ALA A 75 2.92 -4.61 -12.14
CA ALA A 75 3.97 -4.50 -13.15
C ALA A 75 5.14 -5.47 -12.94
N ALA A 76 5.10 -6.30 -11.89
CA ALA A 76 6.03 -7.40 -11.67
C ALA A 76 5.72 -8.66 -12.50
N ASP A 77 4.54 -8.77 -13.12
CA ASP A 77 4.28 -9.84 -14.08
C ASP A 77 4.93 -9.50 -15.44
N PRO A 78 5.84 -10.35 -15.97
CA PRO A 78 6.42 -10.12 -17.28
C PRO A 78 5.31 -10.21 -18.33
N ILE A 79 4.99 -9.07 -18.97
CA ILE A 79 4.13 -9.06 -20.15
C ILE A 79 4.85 -9.89 -21.23
N PRO A 80 4.26 -11.00 -21.73
CA PRO A 80 4.84 -11.75 -22.82
C PRO A 80 4.98 -10.85 -24.06
N PRO A 81 6.08 -10.95 -24.82
CA PRO A 81 6.39 -10.02 -25.93
C PRO A 81 5.47 -10.15 -27.16
N GLU A 82 4.29 -10.76 -27.06
CA GLU A 82 3.45 -11.13 -28.23
C GLU A 82 2.06 -10.51 -28.24
N SER A 83 1.64 -9.74 -27.23
CA SER A 83 0.35 -9.03 -27.27
C SER A 83 0.52 -7.62 -27.84
N GLU A 84 0.24 -7.45 -29.13
CA GLU A 84 0.03 -6.17 -29.83
C GLU A 84 -1.26 -5.43 -29.37
N GLU A 85 -1.72 -5.65 -28.13
CA GLU A 85 -2.75 -4.80 -27.55
C GLU A 85 -2.07 -3.59 -26.90
N PRO A 86 -2.48 -2.35 -27.24
CA PRO A 86 -2.00 -1.17 -26.53
C PRO A 86 -2.21 -1.40 -25.05
N ALA A 87 -1.11 -1.41 -24.28
CA ALA A 87 -1.17 -1.49 -22.83
C ALA A 87 -2.28 -0.52 -22.38
N PRO A 88 -3.32 -1.00 -21.66
CA PRO A 88 -4.35 -0.08 -21.21
C PRO A 88 -3.60 1.00 -20.44
N MET A 89 -3.74 2.25 -20.90
CA MET A 89 -3.33 3.42 -20.14
C MET A 89 -4.17 3.38 -18.87
N GLY A 90 -3.76 2.54 -17.91
CA GLY A 90 -4.39 2.40 -16.63
C GLY A 90 -4.29 3.77 -16.02
N ALA A 91 -5.45 4.44 -15.94
CA ALA A 91 -5.56 5.75 -15.32
C ALA A 91 -4.82 5.66 -13.99
N THR A 92 -3.68 6.35 -13.89
CA THR A 92 -2.90 6.36 -12.66
C THR A 92 -3.77 7.08 -11.65
N VAL A 93 -4.50 6.33 -10.85
CA VAL A 93 -5.30 6.89 -9.76
C VAL A 93 -4.31 7.62 -8.87
N ARG A 94 -4.40 8.95 -8.88
CA ARG A 94 -3.59 9.78 -8.00
C ARG A 94 -4.27 9.82 -6.65
N LEU A 95 -3.89 8.88 -5.79
CA LEU A 95 -4.22 8.93 -4.38
C LEU A 95 -3.62 10.21 -3.77
N SER A 96 -4.30 10.76 -2.76
CA SER A 96 -3.82 11.94 -2.02
C SER A 96 -2.48 11.68 -1.30
N ALA A 97 -2.18 10.41 -1.01
CA ALA A 97 -0.91 9.95 -0.49
C ALA A 97 -0.44 8.70 -1.24
N ASP A 98 0.87 8.59 -1.46
CA ASP A 98 1.51 7.42 -2.06
C ASP A 98 1.68 6.32 -0.97
N PRO A 99 1.00 5.17 -1.10
CA PRO A 99 1.09 4.06 -0.15
C PRO A 99 2.52 3.60 0.14
N ALA A 100 3.38 3.56 -0.88
CA ALA A 100 4.77 3.15 -0.74
C ALA A 100 5.59 4.20 0.00
N ALA A 101 5.28 5.49 -0.21
CA ALA A 101 5.89 6.55 0.57
C ALA A 101 5.45 6.50 2.05
N MET A 102 4.18 6.15 2.32
CA MET A 102 3.68 5.96 3.69
C MET A 102 4.38 4.80 4.40
N ALA A 103 4.53 3.67 3.71
CA ALA A 103 5.25 2.50 4.22
C ALA A 103 6.73 2.81 4.50
N ALA A 104 7.42 3.44 3.54
CA ALA A 104 8.81 3.85 3.70
C ALA A 104 9.01 4.89 4.82
N ALA A 105 8.07 5.83 4.97
CA ALA A 105 8.10 6.82 6.04
C ALA A 105 7.90 6.19 7.43
N CYS A 106 6.96 5.26 7.56
CA CYS A 106 6.72 4.52 8.80
C CYS A 106 7.95 3.71 9.20
N ALA A 107 8.51 2.90 8.28
CA ALA A 107 9.73 2.15 8.52
C ALA A 107 10.91 3.09 8.90
N LEU A 108 11.02 4.26 8.25
CA LEU A 108 12.10 5.20 8.55
C LEU A 108 11.98 5.73 9.98
N ARG A 109 10.76 6.13 10.38
CA ARG A 109 10.49 6.60 11.75
C ARG A 109 10.76 5.49 12.77
N ALA A 110 10.28 4.27 12.51
CA ALA A 110 10.51 3.11 13.37
C ALA A 110 12.01 2.85 13.57
N GLY A 111 12.80 2.92 12.50
CA GLY A 111 14.26 2.81 12.55
C GLY A 111 14.93 3.92 13.36
N GLN A 112 14.48 5.16 13.21
CA GLN A 112 15.02 6.32 13.94
C GLN A 112 14.69 6.25 15.44
N VAL A 113 13.45 5.91 15.80
CA VAL A 113 13.03 5.72 17.20
C VAL A 113 13.81 4.59 17.84
N ALA A 114 13.91 3.43 17.18
CA ALA A 114 14.69 2.30 17.67
C ALA A 114 16.18 2.63 17.83
N GLN A 115 16.76 3.39 16.91
CA GLN A 115 18.13 3.89 17.02
C GLN A 115 18.30 4.77 18.26
N GLY A 116 17.38 5.70 18.50
CA GLY A 116 17.38 6.58 19.68
C GLY A 116 17.24 5.81 21.00
N MET A 117 16.52 4.69 21.00
CA MET A 117 16.34 3.80 22.16
C MET A 117 17.47 2.76 22.32
N GLY A 118 18.48 2.75 21.45
CA GLY A 118 19.56 1.76 21.49
C GLY A 118 19.14 0.36 21.03
N ARG A 119 17.95 0.19 20.44
CA ARG A 119 17.45 -1.07 19.88
C ARG A 119 18.01 -1.29 18.48
N LEU A 120 19.33 -1.47 18.40
CA LEU A 120 20.11 -1.40 17.14
C LEU A 120 19.73 -2.48 16.12
N TYR A 121 19.32 -3.67 16.56
CA TYR A 121 18.88 -4.75 15.66
C TYR A 121 17.59 -4.37 14.94
N PHE A 122 16.59 -3.91 15.68
CA PHE A 122 15.32 -3.45 15.12
C PHE A 122 15.52 -2.24 14.20
N ALA A 123 16.37 -1.29 14.61
CA ALA A 123 16.72 -0.14 13.76
C ALA A 123 17.31 -0.58 12.42
N ARG A 124 18.24 -1.55 12.44
CA ARG A 124 18.84 -2.11 11.23
C ARG A 124 17.81 -2.75 10.33
N GLU A 125 16.93 -3.58 10.89
CA GLU A 125 15.87 -4.27 10.16
C GLU A 125 14.97 -3.27 9.41
N MET A 126 14.50 -2.22 10.10
CA MET A 126 13.66 -1.20 9.50
C MET A 126 14.38 -0.42 8.38
N PHE A 127 15.65 -0.04 8.59
CA PHE A 127 16.41 0.63 7.53
C PHE A 127 16.70 -0.29 6.33
N GLN A 128 16.97 -1.58 6.57
CA GLN A 128 17.18 -2.56 5.51
C GLN A 128 15.92 -2.80 4.68
N MET A 129 14.76 -2.87 5.33
CA MET A 129 13.46 -2.94 4.65
C MET A 129 13.32 -1.81 3.63
N ILE A 130 13.70 -0.57 4.00
CA ILE A 130 13.56 0.58 3.11
C ILE A 130 14.44 0.45 1.86
N VAL A 131 15.72 0.11 2.06
CA VAL A 131 16.70 0.00 0.97
C VAL A 131 16.34 -1.15 0.01
N THR A 132 15.71 -2.20 0.54
CA THR A 132 15.35 -3.40 -0.23
C THR A 132 14.03 -3.22 -0.98
N ASN A 133 13.00 -2.70 -0.32
CA ASN A 133 11.64 -2.70 -0.87
C ASN A 133 11.32 -1.43 -1.67
N TYR A 134 12.04 -0.33 -1.45
CA TYR A 134 11.78 0.95 -2.13
C TYR A 134 13.00 1.50 -2.89
N PRO A 135 13.60 0.74 -3.82
CA PRO A 135 14.79 1.17 -4.57
C PRO A 135 14.50 2.24 -5.63
N GLN A 136 13.22 2.50 -5.94
CA GLN A 136 12.82 3.34 -7.07
C GLN A 136 13.22 4.82 -6.84
N PRO A 137 13.62 5.57 -7.89
CA PRO A 137 14.09 6.97 -7.76
C PRO A 137 13.13 7.91 -7.03
N ARG A 138 11.82 7.68 -7.12
CA ARG A 138 10.79 8.44 -6.39
C ARG A 138 10.91 8.34 -4.87
N TYR A 139 11.46 7.25 -4.34
CA TYR A 139 11.66 7.01 -2.90
C TYR A 139 13.09 7.26 -2.43
N ARG A 140 13.93 7.89 -3.28
CA ARG A 140 15.36 8.15 -3.01
C ARG A 140 15.63 8.81 -1.66
N TYR A 141 14.73 9.67 -1.19
CA TYR A 141 14.86 10.35 0.10
C TYR A 141 14.89 9.34 1.24
N TYR A 142 13.90 8.43 1.30
CA TYR A 142 13.83 7.39 2.31
C TYR A 142 15.01 6.43 2.23
N ALA A 143 15.37 5.99 1.03
CA ALA A 143 16.52 5.11 0.82
C ALA A 143 17.85 5.77 1.25
N ALA A 144 18.03 7.06 1.00
CA ALA A 144 19.22 7.81 1.45
C ALA A 144 19.29 7.89 2.99
N GLN A 145 18.19 8.28 3.63
CA GLN A 145 18.10 8.35 5.09
C GLN A 145 18.33 6.99 5.77
N ALA A 146 17.78 5.92 5.19
CA ALA A 146 17.98 4.57 5.68
C ALA A 146 19.45 4.10 5.57
N ARG A 147 20.12 4.39 4.44
CA ARG A 147 21.55 4.08 4.27
C ARG A 147 22.42 4.85 5.28
N GLU A 148 22.10 6.11 5.53
CA GLU A 148 22.79 6.90 6.55
C GLU A 148 22.59 6.31 7.96
N GLY A 149 21.37 5.89 8.28
CA GLY A 149 21.05 5.17 9.51
C GLY A 149 21.87 3.89 9.66
N LEU A 150 21.95 3.06 8.62
CA LEU A 150 22.77 1.85 8.60
C LEU A 150 24.26 2.14 8.82
N ALA A 151 24.79 3.16 8.15
CA ALA A 151 26.18 3.57 8.34
C ALA A 151 26.48 3.98 9.79
N ARG A 152 25.56 4.71 10.43
CA ARG A 152 25.67 5.03 11.87
C ARG A 152 25.67 3.79 12.75
N LEU A 153 24.82 2.81 12.46
CA LEU A 153 24.78 1.55 13.21
C LEU A 153 26.07 0.72 13.04
N ASP A 154 26.64 0.71 11.84
CA ASP A 154 27.91 0.03 11.56
C ASP A 154 29.10 0.72 12.26
N ALA A 155 29.12 2.05 12.27
CA ALA A 155 30.13 2.81 13.00
C ALA A 155 30.04 2.56 14.52
N ALA A 156 28.84 2.58 15.09
CA ALA A 156 28.62 2.30 16.52
C ALA A 156 29.08 0.89 16.90
N ARG A 157 28.77 -0.11 16.07
CA ARG A 157 29.23 -1.50 16.25
C ARG A 157 30.76 -1.60 16.23
N SER A 158 31.41 -0.93 15.28
CA SER A 158 32.87 -0.98 15.11
C SER A 158 33.59 -0.34 16.29
N GLY A 159 33.10 0.80 16.79
CA GLY A 159 33.64 1.46 17.98
C GLY A 159 33.54 0.59 19.23
N TRP A 160 32.42 -0.11 19.43
CA TRP A 160 32.24 -1.06 20.53
C TRP A 160 33.29 -2.19 20.52
N PHE A 161 33.61 -2.73 19.35
CA PHE A 161 34.62 -3.79 19.22
C PHE A 161 36.03 -3.27 19.54
N GLN A 162 36.38 -2.07 19.09
CA GLN A 162 37.69 -1.47 19.38
C GLN A 162 37.90 -1.23 20.88
N GLN A 163 36.83 -0.84 21.60
CA GLN A 163 36.87 -0.62 23.04
C GLN A 163 37.19 -1.91 23.82
N GLN A 164 36.66 -3.06 23.39
CA GLN A 164 36.84 -4.35 24.07
C GLN A 164 38.24 -4.94 23.85
N THR A 165 38.90 -4.63 22.74
CA THR A 165 40.25 -5.11 22.44
C THR A 165 41.37 -4.31 23.10
N ALA A 166 41.04 -3.16 23.69
CA ALA A 166 42.00 -2.25 24.33
C ALA A 166 42.11 -2.43 25.86
N THR A 167 41.38 -3.38 26.43
CA THR A 167 41.42 -3.81 27.84
C THR A 167 41.95 -5.21 27.96
#